data_AF-A0A429BJV7-F1
#
_entry.id   AF-A0A429BJV7-F1
#
_cell.length_a   1.000
_cell.length_b   1.000
_cell.length_c   1.000
_cell.angle_alpha   90.00
_cell.angle_beta   90.00
_cell.angle_gamma   90.00
#
_symmetry.space_group_name_H-M   'P 1'
#
loop_
_entity.id
_entity.type
_entity.pdbx_description
1 polymer ?
#
loop_
_entity_poly.entity_id
_entity_poly.type
_entity_poly.pdbx_seq_one_letter_code
_entity_poly.pdbx_strand_id
1 'polypeptide(L)'
;MATEKMSEDADSTHTPIRRFRAPDHLWEAYETVCKRVFSRERSEDIVEHMRTVIAEHGNAAELAKLELAEQELEERRARKGGRPRKTPPAGE
;
A
#
# COMPACT_ATOMS: atom_id res chain seq x y z
N MET A 1 -13.45 36.37 -12.81
CA MET A 1 -12.26 35.51 -12.63
C MET A 1 -12.50 34.73 -11.35
N ALA A 2 -12.93 33.48 -11.48
CA ALA A 2 -13.25 32.63 -10.34
C ALA A 2 -11.94 32.05 -9.79
N THR A 3 -11.71 32.23 -8.51
CA THR A 3 -10.54 31.77 -7.76
C THR A 3 -10.52 30.25 -7.70
N GLU A 4 -9.46 29.65 -8.27
CA GLU A 4 -9.08 28.26 -8.03
C GLU A 4 -8.91 28.04 -6.52
N LYS A 5 -9.76 27.20 -5.94
CA LYS A 5 -9.52 26.66 -4.61
C LYS A 5 -8.40 25.63 -4.72
N MET A 6 -7.18 26.05 -4.40
CA MET A 6 -6.14 25.15 -3.91
C MET A 6 -6.69 24.43 -2.69
N SER A 7 -6.92 23.12 -2.83
CA SER A 7 -7.26 22.24 -1.73
C SER A 7 -5.98 21.96 -0.95
N GLU A 8 -5.75 22.76 0.08
CA GLU A 8 -4.72 22.59 1.10
C GLU A 8 -4.94 21.31 1.93
N ASP A 9 -3.84 20.56 2.06
CA ASP A 9 -3.49 19.60 3.10
C ASP A 9 -4.41 18.39 3.32
N ALA A 10 -4.27 17.41 2.43
CA ALA A 10 -4.57 16.03 2.76
C ALA A 10 -3.52 15.48 3.75
N ASP A 11 -3.97 15.10 4.94
CA ASP A 11 -3.28 14.21 5.87
C ASP A 11 -2.62 13.03 5.11
N SER A 12 -1.33 13.18 4.80
CA SER A 12 -0.60 12.39 3.79
C SER A 12 -0.10 11.04 4.31
N THR A 13 -0.72 10.53 5.37
CA THR A 13 -0.26 9.34 6.10
C THR A 13 -1.05 8.06 5.75
N HIS A 14 -1.91 8.08 4.73
CA HIS A 14 -2.75 6.92 4.39
C HIS A 14 -2.46 6.40 2.97
N THR A 15 -2.14 5.11 2.86
CA THR A 15 -2.06 4.43 1.56
C THR A 15 -3.45 4.41 0.92
N PRO A 16 -3.63 4.93 -0.31
CA PRO A 16 -4.94 4.90 -0.93
C PRO A 16 -5.37 3.45 -1.20
N ILE A 17 -6.64 3.14 -0.91
CA ILE A 17 -7.22 1.84 -1.26
C ILE A 17 -7.34 1.75 -2.78
N ARG A 18 -6.65 0.77 -3.37
CA ARG A 18 -6.82 0.42 -4.78
C ARG A 18 -7.92 -0.64 -4.89
N ARG A 19 -9.03 -0.29 -5.56
CA ARG A 19 -10.15 -1.22 -5.76
C ARG A 19 -9.82 -2.21 -6.88
N PHE A 20 -9.90 -3.49 -6.57
CA PHE A 20 -9.75 -4.59 -7.52
C PHE A 20 -11.05 -5.40 -7.55
N ARG A 21 -11.45 -5.89 -8.73
CA ARG A 21 -12.62 -6.76 -8.89
C ARG A 21 -12.16 -8.18 -9.14
N ALA A 22 -12.62 -9.11 -8.32
CA ALA A 22 -12.42 -10.54 -8.49
C ALA A 22 -13.74 -11.29 -8.22
N PRO A 23 -13.99 -12.43 -8.87
CA PRO A 23 -15.03 -13.34 -8.43
C PRO A 23 -14.79 -13.81 -6.99
N ASP A 24 -15.84 -13.88 -6.17
CA ASP A 24 -15.73 -14.19 -4.74
C ASP A 24 -15.03 -15.54 -4.49
N HIS A 25 -15.44 -16.60 -5.21
CA HIS A 25 -14.81 -17.91 -5.08
C HIS A 25 -13.33 -17.92 -5.46
N LEU A 26 -12.91 -17.10 -6.43
CA LEU A 26 -11.50 -16.97 -6.78
C LEU A 26 -10.75 -16.26 -5.64
N TRP A 27 -11.33 -15.21 -5.08
CA TRP A 27 -10.76 -14.42 -4.01
C TRP A 27 -10.53 -15.23 -2.73
N GLU A 28 -11.48 -16.08 -2.37
CA GLU A 28 -11.41 -16.98 -1.20
C GLU A 28 -10.45 -18.14 -1.42
N ALA A 29 -10.49 -18.77 -2.60
CA ALA A 29 -9.56 -19.85 -2.95
C ALA A 29 -8.11 -19.35 -2.93
N TYR A 30 -7.86 -18.17 -3.49
CA TYR A 30 -6.54 -17.56 -3.48
C TYR A 30 -6.05 -17.25 -2.07
N GLU A 31 -6.89 -16.69 -1.19
CA GLU A 31 -6.54 -16.49 0.23
C GLU A 31 -6.12 -17.79 0.91
N THR A 32 -6.86 -18.88 0.67
CA THR A 32 -6.57 -20.20 1.23
C THR A 32 -5.22 -20.74 0.74
N VAL A 33 -4.90 -20.56 -0.54
CA VAL A 33 -3.62 -20.94 -1.12
C VAL A 33 -2.48 -20.11 -0.52
N CYS A 34 -2.63 -18.79 -0.41
CA CYS A 34 -1.62 -17.91 0.17
C CYS A 34 -1.24 -18.31 1.59
N LYS A 35 -2.25 -18.61 2.43
CA LYS A 35 -2.02 -19.04 3.81
C LYS A 35 -1.40 -20.44 3.90
N ARG A 36 -1.87 -21.39 3.08
CA ARG A 36 -1.42 -22.79 3.15
C ARG A 36 -0.03 -23.01 2.55
N VAL A 37 0.26 -22.39 1.40
CA VAL A 37 1.46 -22.67 0.59
C VAL A 37 2.58 -21.67 0.91
N PHE A 38 2.23 -20.40 1.05
CA PHE A 38 3.21 -19.32 1.20
C PHE A 38 3.27 -18.76 2.62
N SER A 39 2.40 -19.23 3.53
CA SER A 39 2.30 -18.75 4.91
C SER A 39 2.20 -17.22 5.03
N ARG A 40 1.54 -16.58 4.06
CA ARG A 40 1.39 -15.12 3.98
C ARG A 40 -0.05 -14.70 3.67
N GLU A 41 -0.35 -13.44 3.98
CA GLU A 41 -1.64 -12.86 3.61
C GLU A 41 -1.70 -12.56 2.11
N ARG A 42 -2.89 -12.69 1.51
CA ARG A 42 -3.09 -12.41 0.07
C ARG A 42 -2.64 -11.02 -0.35
N SER A 43 -2.77 -10.02 0.51
CA SER A 43 -2.34 -8.65 0.20
C SER A 43 -0.82 -8.54 0.09
N GLU A 44 -0.08 -9.32 0.89
CA GLU A 44 1.38 -9.37 0.82
C GLU A 44 1.81 -10.09 -0.47
N ASP A 45 1.11 -11.16 -0.84
CA ASP A 45 1.30 -11.89 -2.10
C ASP A 45 1.10 -10.99 -3.33
N ILE A 46 0.00 -10.22 -3.37
CA ILE A 46 -0.30 -9.29 -4.46
C ILE A 46 0.77 -8.20 -4.57
N VAL A 47 1.19 -7.61 -3.45
CA VAL A 47 2.24 -6.57 -3.46
C VAL A 47 3.56 -7.16 -3.94
N GLU A 48 3.90 -8.37 -3.51
CA GLU A 48 5.12 -9.04 -3.95
C GLU A 48 5.07 -9.35 -5.45
N HIS A 49 3.94 -9.85 -5.94
CA HIS A 49 3.75 -10.10 -7.37
C HIS A 49 3.91 -8.83 -8.20
N MET A 50 3.35 -7.70 -7.75
CA MET A 50 3.54 -6.40 -8.43
C MET A 50 5.01 -6.02 -8.52
N ARG A 51 5.80 -6.23 -7.46
CA ARG A 51 7.24 -5.95 -7.46
C ARG A 51 7.98 -6.85 -8.44
N THR A 52 7.73 -8.15 -8.38
CA THR A 52 8.37 -9.12 -9.28
C THR A 52 8.09 -8.78 -10.75
N VAL A 53 6.84 -8.51 -11.10
CA VAL A 53 6.46 -8.17 -12.48
C VAL A 53 7.15 -6.89 -12.97
N ILE A 54 7.23 -5.84 -12.12
CA ILE A 54 7.90 -4.59 -12.50
C ILE A 54 9.42 -4.80 -12.61
N ALA A 55 10.02 -5.59 -11.71
CA ALA A 55 11.45 -5.89 -11.77
C ALA A 55 11.82 -6.69 -13.03
N GLU A 56 10.98 -7.63 -13.45
CA GLU A 56 11.23 -8.50 -14.61
C GLU A 56 10.92 -7.83 -15.94
N HIS A 57 9.94 -6.93 -15.99
CA HIS A 57 9.40 -6.41 -17.25
C HIS A 57 9.37 -4.88 -17.36
N GLY A 58 9.71 -4.17 -16.30
CA GLY A 58 9.60 -2.72 -16.23
C GLY A 58 10.60 -1.99 -17.13
N ASN A 59 10.15 -0.89 -17.72
CA ASN A 59 11.05 0.09 -18.35
C ASN A 59 11.69 1.04 -17.31
N ALA A 60 12.59 1.92 -17.75
CA ALA A 60 13.31 2.84 -16.87
C ALA A 60 12.39 3.72 -15.99
N ALA A 61 11.23 4.14 -16.50
CA ALA A 61 10.29 4.95 -15.75
C ALA A 61 9.49 4.13 -14.71
N GLU A 62 9.22 2.85 -15.00
CA GLU A 62 8.53 1.94 -14.09
C GLU A 62 9.46 1.45 -12.97
N LEU A 63 10.73 1.19 -13.30
CA LEU A 63 11.75 0.83 -12.31
C LEU A 63 12.01 1.98 -11.33
N ALA A 64 12.05 3.23 -11.81
CA ALA A 64 12.16 4.40 -10.92
C ALA A 64 10.96 4.52 -9.96
N LYS A 65 9.76 4.14 -10.40
CA LYS A 65 8.57 4.09 -9.52
C LYS A 65 8.62 2.95 -8.52
N LEU A 66 9.19 1.80 -8.91
CA LEU A 66 9.43 0.69 -7.99
C LEU A 66 10.37 1.11 -6.86
N GLU A 67 11.47 1.79 -7.19
CA GLU A 67 12.43 2.29 -6.20
C GLU A 67 11.77 3.26 -5.20
N LEU A 68 10.96 4.22 -5.68
CA LEU A 68 10.20 5.12 -4.80
C LEU A 68 9.22 4.36 -3.89
N ALA A 69 8.56 3.32 -4.42
CA ALA A 69 7.65 2.49 -3.63
C ALA A 69 8.38 1.65 -2.57
N GLU A 70 9.61 1.20 -2.85
CA GLU A 70 10.45 0.48 -1.90
C GLU A 70 10.90 1.40 -0.75
N GLN A 71 11.36 2.62 -1.07
CA GLN A 71 11.71 3.63 -0.07
C GLN A 71 10.53 3.93 0.87
N GLU A 72 9.33 4.14 0.33
CA GLU A 72 8.12 4.38 1.15
C GLU A 72 7.80 3.19 2.07
N LEU A 73 7.99 1.95 1.60
CA LEU A 73 7.73 0.75 2.40
C LEU A 73 8.78 0.54 3.50
N GLU A 74 10.04 0.89 3.23
CA GLU A 74 11.11 0.90 4.24
C GLU A 74 10.84 1.93 5.33
N GLU A 75 10.49 3.17 4.98
CA GLU A 75 10.13 4.21 5.93
C GLU A 75 8.93 3.80 6.82
N ARG A 76 7.95 3.10 6.26
CA ARG A 76 6.82 2.55 7.03
C ARG A 76 7.26 1.44 7.98
N ARG A 77 8.14 0.54 7.55
CA ARG A 77 8.68 -0.52 8.41
C ARG A 77 9.51 0.08 9.54
N ALA A 78 10.32 1.10 9.26
CA ALA A 78 11.07 1.85 10.27
C ALA A 78 10.14 2.49 11.32
N ARG A 79 8.98 3.01 10.90
CA ARG A 79 7.96 3.55 11.82
C ARG A 79 7.21 2.48 12.64
N LYS A 80 7.21 1.21 12.25
CA LYS A 80 6.56 0.11 13.01
C LYS A 80 7.32 -0.30 14.30
N GLY A 81 8.29 0.49 14.77
CA GLY A 81 8.89 0.40 16.10
C GLY A 81 8.12 1.11 17.23
N GLY A 82 6.99 1.76 16.95
CA GLY A 82 6.12 2.32 17.98
C GLY A 82 5.09 3.28 17.41
N ARG A 83 3.81 2.95 17.54
CA ARG A 83 2.72 3.90 17.32
C ARG A 83 2.66 4.84 18.52
N PRO A 84 2.95 6.16 18.42
CA PRO A 84 2.54 7.07 19.47
C PRO A 84 1.01 6.99 19.54
N ARG A 85 0.46 6.64 20.71
CA ARG A 85 -0.97 6.71 20.97
C ARG A 85 -1.42 8.14 20.65
N LYS A 86 -2.55 8.29 19.96
CA LYS A 86 -3.23 9.59 19.86
C LYS A 86 -3.51 10.04 21.30
N THR A 87 -2.84 11.09 21.76
CA THR A 87 -3.28 11.82 22.95
C THR A 87 -4.64 12.43 22.59
N PRO A 88 -5.74 12.10 23.29
CA PRO A 88 -6.98 12.80 23.08
C PRO A 88 -6.78 14.30 23.38
N PRO A 89 -7.39 15.22 22.61
CA PRO A 89 -7.33 16.63 22.93
C PRO A 89 -7.97 16.84 24.33
N ALA A 90 -7.26 17.56 25.18
CA ALA A 90 -7.73 17.89 26.51
C ALA A 90 -8.96 18.81 26.39
N GLY A 91 -10.11 18.30 26.83
CA GLY A 91 -11.22 19.05 27.43
C GLY A 91 -12.00 20.03 26.55
N GLU A 92 -13.30 19.78 26.44
CA GLU A 92 -14.35 20.78 26.68
C GLU A 92 -15.51 20.11 27.43
#